data_AF-A0A511B8P4-F1
#
_entry.id   AF-A0A511B8P4-F1
#
_cell.length_a   1.000
_cell.length_b   1.000
_cell.length_c   1.000
_cell.angle_alpha   90.00
_cell.angle_beta   90.00
_cell.angle_gamma   90.00
#
_symmetry.space_group_name_H-M   'P 1'
#
loop_
_entity.id
_entity.type
_entity.pdbx_description
1 polymer ?
#
loop_
_entity_poly.entity_id
_entity_poly.type
_entity_poly.pdbx_seq_one_letter_code
_entity_poly.pdbx_strand_id
1 'polypeptide(L)'
;MPYMSIKHRFGSLLSSKGKLEYAIHLTETGQAVQGFALLSRLAAAGDAEASFRVGRAYLDGIGVPPSLEDGARWIYQAAQAGHTEAAFVLATLYTVGLPEGFEIQTSREALDLSHTPEAGPRHPDFHLGLRWARVAAEAGSPDAQALLGYILTSGPEDLRDLPQARTWYERSAQAGCSQGHLGMALCILQDASTDEDLAAAAEHLREASKGGLGTAFDILGRMYESGSGVPRDLGRAAEYFREAAERNIVAAQAKYGLMLLEGIGTPRHFGRAETWLKRAAMNGDTQSAALLGDLCANGGDLPPNLMEASKWYRLAAEQKHAGAARALGLLYLTGNGVHQDPDVATHWFRIASEAGDVHADADFGNLILAGASATADERRALQSRFEKAAEKGDLVGAFNLGVCFSEGVTGTQDGREAARWMQKAADGVVNAQYWYGRMLLEGRGVQPDPTQALYWMEKAADAGMAEAQVTVAALLVNGSINGRRDHDKALTFYRHAAESGNVDAMFSLAAMYGGGHDVPENRPQAQLWFRKAAQRGNGLAQMMLGRYLVRGLAGVTDPVEGRVWLERAKAQNIRDAEAELVLLDEAQPDDDD
;
A
#
# COMPACT_ATOMS: atom_id res chain seq x y z
N MET A 1 24.94 -70.30 -16.85
CA MET A 1 25.78 -69.98 -15.67
C MET A 1 26.96 -70.95 -15.61
N PRO A 2 28.21 -70.49 -15.76
CA PRO A 2 29.35 -71.16 -15.16
C PRO A 2 29.79 -70.41 -13.89
N TYR A 3 30.13 -71.19 -12.87
CA TYR A 3 30.53 -70.77 -11.53
C TYR A 3 31.68 -69.75 -11.54
N MET A 4 31.39 -68.50 -11.17
CA MET A 4 32.42 -67.55 -10.72
C MET A 4 32.86 -67.91 -9.30
N SER A 5 34.16 -68.18 -9.13
CA SER A 5 34.81 -68.47 -7.84
C SER A 5 34.68 -67.30 -6.85
N ILE A 6 34.52 -67.60 -5.55
CA ILE A 6 34.48 -66.64 -4.43
C ILE A 6 35.70 -65.69 -4.45
N LYS A 7 36.86 -66.13 -4.96
CA LYS A 7 38.05 -65.28 -5.14
C LYS A 7 37.83 -64.13 -6.15
N HIS A 8 36.96 -64.31 -7.13
CA HIS A 8 36.63 -63.28 -8.11
C HIS A 8 35.68 -62.20 -7.53
N ARG A 9 34.82 -62.56 -6.56
CA ARG A 9 33.97 -61.62 -5.81
C ARG A 9 34.75 -60.75 -4.82
N PHE A 10 35.85 -61.26 -4.26
CA PHE A 10 36.76 -60.46 -3.40
C PHE A 10 37.76 -59.63 -4.21
N GLY A 11 38.20 -60.11 -5.39
CA GLY A 11 39.08 -59.36 -6.28
C GLY A 11 38.43 -58.10 -6.88
N SER A 12 37.12 -58.14 -7.16
CA SER A 12 36.39 -56.97 -7.64
C SER A 12 36.27 -55.86 -6.57
N LEU A 13 36.15 -56.21 -5.29
CA LEU A 13 36.15 -55.28 -4.15
C LEU A 13 37.51 -54.59 -3.91
N LEU A 14 38.60 -55.13 -4.46
CA LEU A 14 39.94 -54.55 -4.36
C LEU A 14 40.29 -53.62 -5.54
N SER A 15 39.50 -53.66 -6.62
CA SER A 15 39.64 -52.74 -7.75
C SER A 15 39.21 -51.32 -7.37
N SER A 16 39.77 -50.30 -8.03
CA SER A 16 39.35 -48.89 -7.83
C SER A 16 37.85 -48.72 -8.04
N LYS A 17 37.29 -49.35 -9.08
CA LYS A 17 35.86 -49.35 -9.38
C LYS A 17 35.01 -49.99 -8.28
N GLY A 18 35.40 -51.14 -7.74
CA GLY A 18 34.66 -51.79 -6.67
C GLY A 18 34.72 -51.03 -5.34
N LYS A 19 35.83 -50.33 -5.07
CA LYS A 19 35.95 -49.42 -3.91
C LYS A 19 35.03 -48.21 -4.06
N LEU A 20 34.92 -47.65 -5.27
CA LEU A 20 34.02 -46.55 -5.58
C LEU A 20 32.55 -46.95 -5.41
N GLU A 21 32.13 -48.07 -6.01
CA GLU A 21 30.77 -48.61 -5.88
C GLU A 21 30.40 -48.89 -4.42
N TYR A 22 31.34 -49.45 -3.64
CA TYR A 22 31.13 -49.69 -2.21
C TYR A 22 31.01 -48.39 -1.41
N ALA A 23 31.83 -47.38 -1.73
CA ALA A 23 31.77 -46.08 -1.07
C ALA A 23 30.45 -45.34 -1.37
N ILE A 24 29.96 -45.43 -2.61
CA ILE A 24 28.64 -44.91 -3.00
C ILE A 24 27.53 -45.60 -2.21
N HIS A 25 27.57 -46.94 -2.14
CA HIS A 25 26.58 -47.72 -1.40
C HIS A 25 26.52 -47.33 0.09
N LEU A 26 27.67 -47.10 0.73
CA LEU A 26 27.72 -46.66 2.12
C LEU A 26 27.08 -45.28 2.32
N THR A 27 27.26 -44.36 1.37
CA THR A 27 26.65 -43.03 1.41
C THR A 27 25.13 -43.11 1.29
N GLU A 28 24.61 -43.95 0.40
CA GLU A 28 23.17 -44.11 0.16
C GLU A 28 22.45 -44.90 1.26
N THR A 29 23.16 -45.78 1.96
CA THR A 29 22.59 -46.65 3.02
C THR A 29 22.66 -46.06 4.43
N GLY A 30 22.93 -44.75 4.54
CA GLY A 30 22.93 -44.02 5.81
C GLY A 30 24.25 -44.08 6.59
N GLN A 31 25.32 -44.62 6.01
CA GLN A 31 26.68 -44.58 6.55
C GLN A 31 27.52 -43.47 5.88
N ALA A 32 26.91 -42.29 5.73
CA ALA A 32 27.45 -41.18 4.95
C ALA A 32 28.87 -40.75 5.33
N VAL A 33 29.22 -40.76 6.62
CA VAL A 33 30.58 -40.40 7.09
C VAL A 33 31.64 -41.41 6.61
N GLN A 34 31.30 -42.71 6.62
CA GLN A 34 32.22 -43.77 6.18
C GLN A 34 32.33 -43.78 4.65
N GLY A 35 31.20 -43.61 3.95
CA GLY A 35 31.17 -43.44 2.50
C GLY A 35 32.00 -42.24 2.05
N PHE A 36 31.80 -41.08 2.68
CA PHE A 36 32.59 -39.87 2.45
C PHE A 36 34.09 -40.12 2.63
N ALA A 37 34.53 -40.69 3.75
CA ALA A 37 35.95 -40.95 3.99
C ALA A 37 36.60 -41.86 2.94
N LEU A 38 35.87 -42.83 2.38
CA LEU A 38 36.35 -43.68 1.29
C LEU A 38 36.38 -42.93 -0.04
N LEU A 39 35.35 -42.14 -0.34
CA LEU A 39 35.31 -41.28 -1.53
C LEU A 39 36.45 -40.27 -1.51
N SER A 40 36.75 -39.61 -0.38
CA SER A 40 37.86 -38.65 -0.25
C SER A 40 39.22 -39.28 -0.54
N ARG A 41 39.44 -40.56 -0.17
CA ARG A 41 40.70 -41.27 -0.48
C ARG A 41 40.82 -41.57 -1.98
N LEU A 42 39.71 -41.95 -2.63
CA LEU A 42 39.69 -42.21 -4.07
C LEU A 42 39.84 -40.91 -4.87
N ALA A 43 39.18 -39.84 -4.44
CA ALA A 43 39.28 -38.51 -5.00
C ALA A 43 40.73 -37.97 -4.91
N ALA A 44 41.37 -38.12 -3.75
CA ALA A 44 42.79 -37.78 -3.56
C ALA A 44 43.75 -38.62 -4.43
N ALA A 45 43.32 -39.81 -4.86
CA ALA A 45 44.05 -40.65 -5.81
C ALA A 45 43.78 -40.30 -7.29
N GLY A 46 42.96 -39.27 -7.56
CA GLY A 46 42.67 -38.76 -8.89
C GLY A 46 41.43 -39.35 -9.57
N ASP A 47 40.57 -40.06 -8.84
CA ASP A 47 39.31 -40.59 -9.39
C ASP A 47 38.28 -39.45 -9.58
N ALA A 48 37.86 -39.22 -10.83
CA ALA A 48 37.01 -38.09 -11.18
C ALA A 48 35.60 -38.18 -10.60
N GLU A 49 35.00 -39.37 -10.59
CA GLU A 49 33.67 -39.62 -10.01
C GLU A 49 33.70 -39.46 -8.49
N ALA A 50 34.75 -39.97 -7.84
CA ALA A 50 34.95 -39.77 -6.41
C ALA A 50 35.10 -38.28 -6.07
N SER A 51 35.89 -37.52 -6.85
CA SER A 51 36.04 -36.06 -6.68
C SER A 51 34.71 -35.33 -6.84
N PHE A 52 33.90 -35.68 -7.84
CA PHE A 52 32.57 -35.10 -8.02
C PHE A 52 31.67 -35.35 -6.80
N ARG A 53 31.64 -36.60 -6.31
CA ARG A 53 30.80 -36.98 -5.15
C ARG A 53 31.27 -36.35 -3.85
N VAL A 54 32.58 -36.21 -3.64
CA VAL A 54 33.13 -35.47 -2.48
C VAL A 54 32.71 -34.00 -2.57
N GLY A 55 32.81 -33.40 -3.76
CA GLY A 55 32.35 -32.03 -4.00
C GLY A 55 30.86 -31.86 -3.68
N ARG A 56 30.00 -32.76 -4.17
CA ARG A 56 28.57 -32.79 -3.85
C ARG A 56 28.30 -32.97 -2.36
N ALA A 57 29.02 -33.86 -1.69
CA ALA A 57 28.89 -34.08 -0.25
C ALA A 57 29.15 -32.81 0.56
N TYR A 58 30.15 -32.01 0.19
CA TYR A 58 30.40 -30.70 0.79
C TYR A 58 29.32 -29.66 0.46
N LEU A 59 28.80 -29.62 -0.77
CA LEU A 59 27.73 -28.68 -1.13
C LEU A 59 26.40 -29.01 -0.43
N ASP A 60 26.11 -30.30 -0.27
CA ASP A 60 24.84 -30.80 0.29
C ASP A 60 24.91 -31.06 1.80
N GLY A 61 26.10 -31.03 2.41
CA GLY A 61 26.31 -31.33 3.83
C GLY A 61 26.08 -32.80 4.21
N ILE A 62 26.32 -33.73 3.27
CA ILE A 62 26.04 -35.16 3.45
C ILE A 62 27.31 -35.88 3.91
N GLY A 63 27.33 -36.33 5.18
CA GLY A 63 28.48 -37.04 5.76
C GLY A 63 29.68 -36.17 6.10
N VAL A 64 29.60 -34.87 5.81
CA VAL A 64 30.60 -33.83 6.09
C VAL A 64 29.90 -32.49 6.35
N PRO A 65 30.41 -31.59 7.20
CA PRO A 65 29.86 -30.24 7.32
C PRO A 65 29.85 -29.51 5.97
N PRO A 66 28.80 -28.74 5.66
CA PRO A 66 28.69 -28.08 4.36
C PRO A 66 29.79 -27.02 4.18
N SER A 67 30.43 -27.03 3.01
CA SER A 67 31.50 -26.10 2.63
C SER A 67 31.40 -25.78 1.13
N LEU A 68 31.05 -24.54 0.80
CA LEU A 68 30.98 -24.09 -0.59
C LEU A 68 32.36 -24.13 -1.26
N GLU A 69 33.39 -23.72 -0.52
CA GLU A 69 34.76 -23.63 -1.03
C GLU A 69 35.35 -25.01 -1.33
N ASP A 70 35.27 -25.94 -0.37
CA ASP A 70 35.79 -27.30 -0.57
C ASP A 70 34.96 -28.04 -1.60
N GLY A 71 33.64 -27.84 -1.58
CA GLY A 71 32.75 -28.31 -2.63
C GLY A 71 33.23 -27.85 -4.01
N ALA A 72 33.46 -26.55 -4.18
CA ALA A 72 33.91 -25.96 -5.44
C ALA A 72 35.29 -26.48 -5.89
N ARG A 73 36.25 -26.66 -4.97
CA ARG A 73 37.58 -27.21 -5.28
C ARG A 73 37.51 -28.65 -5.81
N TRP A 74 36.74 -29.52 -5.15
CA TRP A 74 36.58 -30.90 -5.58
C TRP A 74 35.78 -31.04 -6.89
N ILE A 75 34.71 -30.24 -7.04
CA ILE A 75 33.96 -30.14 -8.29
C ILE A 75 34.87 -29.68 -9.44
N TYR A 76 35.74 -28.70 -9.20
CA TYR A 76 36.69 -28.20 -10.18
C TYR A 76 37.69 -29.26 -10.63
N GLN A 77 38.25 -30.02 -9.68
CA GLN A 77 39.15 -31.14 -10.01
C GLN A 77 38.45 -32.21 -10.86
N ALA A 78 37.22 -32.58 -10.52
CA ALA A 78 36.43 -33.53 -11.30
C ALA A 78 36.13 -33.00 -12.72
N ALA A 79 35.74 -31.73 -12.84
CA ALA A 79 35.48 -31.09 -14.12
C ALA A 79 36.73 -31.04 -15.02
N GLN A 80 37.91 -30.72 -14.45
CA GLN A 80 39.18 -30.78 -15.17
C GLN A 80 39.54 -32.19 -15.65
N ALA A 81 39.17 -33.22 -14.88
CA ALA A 81 39.35 -34.61 -15.26
C ALA A 81 38.33 -35.10 -16.32
N GLY A 82 37.48 -34.21 -16.85
CA GLY A 82 36.54 -34.50 -17.93
C GLY A 82 35.15 -34.97 -17.45
N HIS A 83 34.83 -34.81 -16.17
CA HIS A 83 33.53 -35.21 -15.63
C HIS A 83 32.44 -34.20 -16.00
N THR A 84 31.47 -34.63 -16.84
CA THR A 84 30.43 -33.77 -17.41
C THR A 84 29.54 -33.10 -16.36
N GLU A 85 29.02 -33.87 -15.40
CA GLU A 85 28.13 -33.32 -14.36
C GLU A 85 28.88 -32.37 -13.41
N ALA A 86 30.15 -32.63 -13.12
CA ALA A 86 31.00 -31.71 -12.37
C ALA A 86 31.21 -30.39 -13.13
N ALA A 87 31.42 -30.44 -14.45
CA ALA A 87 31.52 -29.24 -15.29
C ALA A 87 30.20 -28.43 -15.27
N PHE A 88 29.04 -29.08 -15.28
CA PHE A 88 27.74 -28.40 -15.13
C PHE A 88 27.58 -27.75 -13.75
N VAL A 89 27.88 -28.47 -12.67
CA VAL A 89 27.80 -27.93 -11.30
C VAL A 89 28.77 -26.76 -11.14
N LEU A 90 29.98 -26.88 -11.68
CA LEU A 90 30.98 -25.80 -11.67
C LEU A 90 30.48 -24.56 -12.42
N ALA A 91 29.91 -24.75 -13.61
CA ALA A 91 29.31 -23.66 -14.38
C ALA A 91 28.19 -22.95 -13.59
N THR A 92 27.37 -23.73 -12.87
CA THR A 92 26.31 -23.21 -12.00
C THR A 92 26.90 -22.40 -10.84
N LEU A 93 27.95 -22.89 -10.19
CA LEU A 93 28.64 -22.19 -9.10
C LEU A 93 29.20 -20.84 -9.56
N TYR A 94 29.85 -20.79 -10.72
CA TYR A 94 30.32 -19.52 -11.29
C TYR A 94 29.18 -18.58 -11.69
N THR A 95 28.07 -19.11 -12.21
CA THR A 95 26.92 -18.29 -12.64
C THR A 95 26.12 -17.72 -11.45
N VAL A 96 26.00 -18.48 -10.36
CA VAL A 96 25.36 -18.01 -9.11
C VAL A 96 26.30 -17.11 -8.31
N GLY A 97 27.61 -17.35 -8.43
CA GLY A 97 28.67 -16.59 -7.79
C GLY A 97 29.29 -17.27 -6.58
N LEU A 98 30.57 -16.98 -6.37
CA LEU A 98 31.40 -17.45 -5.27
C LEU A 98 31.63 -16.32 -4.24
N PRO A 99 32.07 -16.64 -3.02
CA PRO A 99 32.40 -15.62 -2.00
C PRO A 99 33.44 -14.62 -2.50
N GLU A 100 33.33 -13.37 -2.07
CA GLU A 100 34.30 -12.32 -2.39
C GLU A 100 35.73 -12.73 -1.98
N GLY A 101 36.71 -12.51 -2.85
CA GLY A 101 38.11 -12.88 -2.62
C GLY A 101 38.42 -14.38 -2.72
N PHE A 102 37.41 -15.24 -2.88
CA PHE A 102 37.62 -16.67 -3.09
C PHE A 102 37.84 -17.00 -4.57
N GLU A 103 39.05 -17.46 -4.89
CA GLU A 103 39.36 -18.08 -6.17
C GLU A 103 39.49 -19.60 -5.97
N ILE A 104 38.98 -20.38 -6.92
CA ILE A 104 39.19 -21.83 -6.94
C ILE A 104 40.66 -22.10 -7.32
N GLN A 105 41.55 -22.06 -6.32
CA GLN A 105 42.97 -22.30 -6.50
C GLN A 105 43.29 -23.81 -6.60
N THR A 106 44.33 -24.13 -7.37
CA THR A 106 44.83 -25.50 -7.59
C THR A 106 45.90 -25.96 -6.60
N SER A 107 46.40 -25.07 -5.72
CA SER A 107 47.55 -25.36 -4.85
C SER A 107 47.19 -26.26 -3.65
N ARG A 108 48.04 -27.26 -3.41
CA ARG A 108 48.03 -28.19 -2.25
C ARG A 108 48.48 -27.49 -0.96
N GLU A 109 47.97 -26.31 -0.63
CA GLU A 109 48.17 -25.80 0.73
C GLU A 109 47.18 -26.49 1.66
N ALA A 110 47.68 -26.85 2.86
CA ALA A 110 46.92 -27.60 3.83
C ALA A 110 45.60 -26.89 4.15
N LEU A 111 44.51 -27.65 4.29
CA LEU A 111 43.21 -27.14 4.71
C LEU A 111 43.38 -26.27 5.96
N ASP A 112 43.19 -24.96 5.83
CA ASP A 112 43.14 -24.07 6.97
C ASP A 112 41.76 -24.18 7.63
N LEU A 113 41.67 -25.11 8.58
CA LEU A 113 40.46 -25.35 9.38
C LEU A 113 40.13 -24.19 10.35
N SER A 114 40.96 -23.14 10.41
CA SER A 114 40.71 -21.95 11.22
C SER A 114 39.91 -20.88 10.48
N HIS A 115 39.78 -20.99 9.15
CA HIS A 115 38.99 -20.06 8.37
C HIS A 115 37.50 -20.36 8.54
N THR A 116 36.79 -19.50 9.27
CA THR A 116 35.33 -19.48 9.28
C THR A 116 34.85 -18.76 8.01
N PRO A 117 33.97 -19.34 7.19
CA PRO A 117 33.47 -18.68 6.00
C PRO A 117 32.66 -17.44 6.41
N GLU A 118 33.05 -16.28 5.92
CA GLU A 118 32.24 -15.07 6.08
C GLU A 118 31.01 -15.17 5.18
N ALA A 119 29.83 -14.88 5.73
CA ALA A 119 28.60 -14.72 4.96
C ALA A 119 28.65 -13.38 4.20
N GLY A 120 29.46 -13.34 3.14
CA GLY A 120 29.66 -12.17 2.29
C GLY A 120 28.80 -12.18 1.01
N PRO A 121 28.79 -11.08 0.25
CA PRO A 121 28.19 -11.03 -1.07
C PRO A 121 28.84 -12.06 -2.01
N ARG A 122 28.03 -12.65 -2.90
CA ARG A 122 28.51 -13.57 -3.94
C ARG A 122 28.73 -12.80 -5.23
N HIS A 123 29.81 -13.13 -5.93
CA HIS A 123 30.16 -12.51 -7.21
C HIS A 123 30.08 -13.52 -8.35
N PRO A 124 29.08 -13.40 -9.24
CA PRO A 124 28.99 -14.20 -10.46
C PRO A 124 30.16 -13.94 -11.41
N ASP A 125 30.73 -15.02 -11.95
CA ASP A 125 31.66 -14.99 -13.08
C ASP A 125 31.00 -15.69 -14.27
N PHE A 126 30.28 -14.91 -15.08
CA PHE A 126 29.59 -15.43 -16.25
C PHE A 126 30.54 -15.91 -17.36
N HIS A 127 31.79 -15.43 -17.39
CA HIS A 127 32.77 -15.87 -18.40
C HIS A 127 33.25 -17.30 -18.11
N LEU A 128 33.63 -17.57 -16.85
CA LEU A 128 33.98 -18.93 -16.42
C LEU A 128 32.75 -19.83 -16.40
N GLY A 129 31.59 -19.32 -16.01
CA GLY A 129 30.29 -19.99 -16.11
C GLY A 129 30.01 -20.46 -17.53
N LEU A 130 30.12 -19.57 -18.52
CA LEU A 130 29.91 -19.86 -19.95
C LEU A 130 30.88 -20.94 -20.45
N ARG A 131 32.17 -20.82 -20.08
CA ARG A 131 33.20 -21.78 -20.50
C ARG A 131 32.85 -23.20 -20.06
N TRP A 132 32.53 -23.38 -18.78
CA TRP A 132 32.23 -24.70 -18.23
C TRP A 132 30.84 -25.21 -18.65
N ALA A 133 29.85 -24.32 -18.80
CA ALA A 133 28.54 -24.67 -19.35
C ALA A 133 28.69 -25.21 -20.78
N ARG A 134 29.55 -24.60 -21.61
CA ARG A 134 29.84 -25.06 -22.97
C ARG A 134 30.47 -26.45 -23.00
N VAL A 135 31.48 -26.70 -22.16
CA VAL A 135 32.11 -28.03 -22.04
C VAL A 135 31.08 -29.11 -21.71
N ALA A 136 30.24 -28.86 -20.70
CA ALA A 136 29.22 -29.83 -20.29
C ALA A 136 28.08 -29.98 -21.33
N ALA A 137 27.67 -28.88 -21.98
CA ALA A 137 26.63 -28.87 -23.00
C ALA A 137 27.04 -29.64 -24.27
N GLU A 138 28.29 -29.46 -24.71
CA GLU A 138 28.88 -30.18 -25.86
C GLU A 138 29.08 -31.67 -25.55
N ALA A 139 29.34 -32.01 -24.28
CA ALA A 139 29.35 -33.39 -23.79
C ALA A 139 27.95 -34.02 -23.65
N GLY A 140 26.88 -33.28 -23.98
CA GLY A 140 25.52 -33.80 -24.06
C GLY A 140 24.67 -33.65 -22.80
N SER A 141 25.11 -32.89 -21.79
CA SER A 141 24.29 -32.62 -20.60
C SER A 141 23.11 -31.70 -20.93
N PRO A 142 21.84 -32.15 -20.79
CA PRO A 142 20.67 -31.32 -21.09
C PRO A 142 20.56 -30.10 -20.17
N ASP A 143 20.90 -30.25 -18.88
CA ASP A 143 20.88 -29.16 -17.91
C ASP A 143 21.96 -28.11 -18.22
N ALA A 144 23.15 -28.54 -18.68
CA ALA A 144 24.19 -27.62 -19.12
C ALA A 144 23.82 -26.88 -20.41
N GLN A 145 23.10 -27.53 -21.33
CA GLN A 145 22.56 -26.87 -22.53
C GLN A 145 21.57 -25.78 -22.15
N ALA A 146 20.68 -26.03 -21.18
CA ALA A 146 19.76 -24.99 -20.68
C ALA A 146 20.51 -23.86 -19.97
N LEU A 147 21.49 -24.16 -19.11
CA LEU A 147 22.30 -23.14 -18.43
C LEU A 147 23.11 -22.29 -19.41
N LEU A 148 23.68 -22.91 -20.46
CA LEU A 148 24.36 -22.20 -21.53
C LEU A 148 23.40 -21.25 -22.26
N GLY A 149 22.20 -21.72 -22.59
CA GLY A 149 21.13 -20.87 -23.15
C GLY A 149 20.80 -19.67 -22.23
N TYR A 150 20.71 -19.91 -20.92
CA TYR A 150 20.45 -18.86 -19.92
C TYR A 150 21.54 -17.79 -19.91
N ILE A 151 22.81 -18.18 -19.87
CA ILE A 151 23.92 -17.21 -19.90
C ILE A 151 23.89 -16.38 -21.19
N LEU A 152 23.63 -17.02 -22.33
CA LEU A 152 23.56 -16.35 -23.62
C LEU A 152 22.31 -15.45 -23.80
N THR A 153 21.27 -15.62 -22.96
CA THR A 153 20.07 -14.76 -22.99
C THR A 153 20.14 -13.65 -21.95
N SER A 154 20.50 -13.99 -20.71
CA SER A 154 20.34 -13.13 -19.53
C SER A 154 21.67 -12.71 -18.88
N GLY A 155 22.81 -13.23 -19.37
CA GLY A 155 24.13 -12.83 -18.90
C GLY A 155 24.53 -11.40 -19.29
N PRO A 156 25.79 -11.01 -19.00
CA PRO A 156 26.39 -9.75 -19.45
C PRO A 156 26.25 -9.50 -20.95
N GLU A 157 26.11 -8.24 -21.36
CA GLU A 157 25.79 -7.87 -22.75
C GLU A 157 26.79 -8.43 -23.77
N ASP A 158 28.07 -8.48 -23.42
CA ASP A 158 29.15 -9.00 -24.26
C ASP A 158 29.09 -10.52 -24.49
N LEU A 159 28.34 -11.25 -23.65
CA LEU A 159 28.12 -12.69 -23.78
C LEU A 159 26.78 -13.04 -24.42
N ARG A 160 25.90 -12.06 -24.68
CA ARG A 160 24.55 -12.34 -25.20
C ARG A 160 24.57 -12.75 -26.66
N ASP A 161 23.92 -13.87 -26.96
CA ASP A 161 23.70 -14.40 -28.31
C ASP A 161 22.36 -15.15 -28.34
N LEU A 162 21.28 -14.44 -28.65
CA LEU A 162 19.91 -14.98 -28.64
C LEU A 162 19.71 -16.13 -29.65
N PRO A 163 20.20 -16.04 -30.90
CA PRO A 163 20.13 -17.17 -31.84
C PRO A 163 20.83 -18.44 -31.31
N GLN A 164 22.02 -18.31 -30.73
CA GLN A 164 22.73 -19.44 -30.15
C GLN A 164 22.03 -19.97 -28.90
N ALA A 165 21.50 -19.08 -28.05
CA ALA A 165 20.73 -19.46 -26.87
C ALA A 165 19.53 -20.34 -27.23
N ARG A 166 18.74 -19.92 -28.23
CA ARG A 166 17.58 -20.68 -28.73
C ARG A 166 17.96 -22.07 -29.21
N THR A 167 19.09 -22.20 -29.92
CA THR A 167 19.58 -23.49 -30.41
C THR A 167 19.93 -24.43 -29.25
N TRP A 168 20.51 -23.91 -28.16
CA TRP A 168 20.84 -24.72 -26.99
C TRP A 168 19.61 -25.09 -26.16
N TYR A 169 18.66 -24.18 -25.99
CA TYR A 169 17.37 -24.50 -25.37
C TYR A 169 16.61 -25.56 -26.15
N GLU A 170 16.62 -25.50 -27.49
CA GLU A 170 15.97 -26.49 -28.34
C GLU A 170 16.58 -27.89 -28.13
N ARG A 171 17.92 -28.00 -28.12
CA ARG A 171 18.62 -29.27 -27.84
C ARG A 171 18.28 -29.81 -26.45
N SER A 172 18.27 -28.93 -25.45
CA SER A 172 17.93 -29.28 -24.07
C SER A 172 16.48 -29.77 -23.94
N ALA A 173 15.54 -29.08 -24.61
CA ALA A 173 14.13 -29.47 -24.65
C ALA A 173 13.91 -30.79 -25.40
N GLN A 174 14.58 -31.01 -26.53
CA GLN A 174 14.53 -32.28 -27.26
C GLN A 174 15.04 -33.47 -26.42
N ALA A 175 15.96 -33.21 -25.49
CA ALA A 175 16.42 -34.20 -24.51
C ALA A 175 15.48 -34.36 -23.29
N GLY A 176 14.34 -33.66 -23.25
CA GLY A 176 13.33 -33.74 -22.19
C GLY A 176 13.66 -32.92 -20.94
N CYS A 177 14.62 -32.00 -20.99
CA CYS A 177 14.96 -31.16 -19.85
C CYS A 177 13.91 -30.05 -19.64
N SER A 178 13.36 -29.98 -18.43
CA SER A 178 12.35 -28.98 -18.08
C SER A 178 12.87 -27.54 -18.14
N GLN A 179 14.14 -27.31 -17.80
CA GLN A 179 14.77 -25.99 -17.93
C GLN A 179 14.95 -25.60 -19.40
N GLY A 180 15.26 -26.55 -20.27
CA GLY A 180 15.30 -26.35 -21.72
C GLY A 180 13.94 -25.94 -22.29
N HIS A 181 12.88 -26.64 -21.88
CA HIS A 181 11.51 -26.27 -22.24
C HIS A 181 11.11 -24.87 -21.72
N LEU A 182 11.47 -24.52 -20.49
CA LEU A 182 11.21 -23.18 -19.95
C LEU A 182 11.94 -22.10 -20.76
N GLY A 183 13.22 -22.32 -21.08
CA GLY A 183 14.01 -21.41 -21.91
C GLY A 183 13.41 -21.23 -23.30
N MET A 184 12.99 -22.32 -23.95
CA MET A 184 12.29 -22.27 -25.24
C MET A 184 10.99 -21.45 -25.15
N ALA A 185 10.17 -21.69 -24.13
CA ALA A 185 8.94 -20.93 -23.93
C ALA A 185 9.20 -19.43 -23.77
N LEU A 186 10.21 -19.05 -22.98
CA LEU A 186 10.56 -17.64 -22.78
C LEU A 186 11.04 -16.98 -24.07
N CYS A 187 11.87 -17.66 -24.86
CA CYS A 187 12.28 -17.17 -26.19
C CYS A 187 11.09 -16.97 -27.12
N ILE A 188 10.15 -17.93 -27.16
CA ILE A 188 8.95 -17.81 -27.99
C ILE A 188 8.08 -16.64 -27.51
N LEU A 189 7.85 -16.50 -26.19
CA LEU A 189 7.03 -15.42 -25.63
C LEU A 189 7.62 -14.03 -25.91
N GLN A 190 8.94 -13.90 -25.97
CA GLN A 190 9.61 -12.64 -26.27
C GLN A 190 9.36 -12.19 -27.72
N ASP A 191 9.33 -13.14 -28.66
CA ASP A 191 9.15 -12.88 -30.10
C ASP A 191 7.69 -13.07 -30.57
N ALA A 192 6.79 -13.48 -29.68
CA ALA A 192 5.43 -13.88 -30.03
C ALA A 192 4.64 -12.70 -30.64
N SER A 193 4.10 -12.93 -31.83
CA SER A 193 3.27 -11.95 -32.54
C SER A 193 1.88 -12.49 -32.89
N THR A 194 1.70 -13.80 -32.77
CA THR A 194 0.46 -14.51 -33.09
C THR A 194 0.00 -15.39 -31.92
N ASP A 195 -1.29 -15.73 -31.91
CA ASP A 195 -1.83 -16.70 -30.94
C ASP A 195 -1.23 -18.10 -31.13
N GLU A 196 -0.75 -18.44 -32.32
CA GLU A 196 -0.06 -19.70 -32.60
C GLU A 196 1.30 -19.76 -31.90
N ASP A 197 2.06 -18.66 -31.89
CA ASP A 197 3.32 -18.55 -31.14
C ASP A 197 3.07 -18.73 -29.64
N LEU A 198 2.03 -18.06 -29.12
CA LEU A 198 1.65 -18.18 -27.71
C LEU A 198 1.19 -19.60 -27.37
N ALA A 199 0.47 -20.28 -28.26
CA ALA A 199 0.08 -21.67 -28.08
C ALA A 199 1.31 -22.60 -28.05
N ALA A 200 2.29 -22.39 -28.93
CA ALA A 200 3.54 -23.13 -28.93
C ALA A 200 4.33 -22.92 -27.63
N ALA A 201 4.41 -21.68 -27.12
CA ALA A 201 5.00 -21.39 -25.82
C ALA A 201 4.27 -22.12 -24.68
N ALA A 202 2.93 -22.16 -24.71
CA ALA A 202 2.13 -22.88 -23.73
C ALA A 202 2.44 -24.38 -23.67
N GLU A 203 2.68 -25.02 -24.83
CA GLU A 203 3.08 -26.44 -24.86
C GLU A 203 4.44 -26.65 -24.20
N HIS A 204 5.44 -25.81 -24.52
CA HIS A 204 6.74 -25.86 -23.85
C HIS A 204 6.62 -25.65 -22.33
N LEU A 205 5.77 -24.72 -21.88
CA LEU A 205 5.55 -24.52 -20.45
C LEU A 205 4.90 -25.72 -19.75
N ARG A 206 4.01 -26.46 -20.44
CA ARG A 206 3.42 -27.69 -19.89
C ARG A 206 4.44 -28.81 -19.73
N GLU A 207 5.39 -28.93 -20.66
CA GLU A 207 6.49 -29.86 -20.51
C GLU A 207 7.46 -29.42 -19.40
N ALA A 208 7.74 -28.11 -19.29
CA ALA A 208 8.54 -27.55 -18.21
C ALA A 208 7.91 -27.77 -16.82
N SER A 209 6.58 -27.70 -16.73
CA SER A 209 5.85 -27.86 -15.47
C SER A 209 5.86 -29.29 -14.94
N LYS A 210 6.03 -30.31 -15.80
CA LYS A 210 6.26 -31.70 -15.37
C LYS A 210 7.51 -31.86 -14.50
N GLY A 211 8.53 -31.02 -14.72
CA GLY A 211 9.72 -30.94 -13.87
C GLY A 211 9.54 -30.18 -12.57
N GLY A 212 8.33 -29.69 -12.28
CA GLY A 212 8.03 -28.97 -11.05
C GLY A 212 8.56 -27.54 -11.01
N LEU A 213 8.81 -26.90 -12.15
CA LEU A 213 9.32 -25.53 -12.21
C LEU A 213 8.23 -24.51 -11.84
N GLY A 214 8.39 -23.83 -10.71
CA GLY A 214 7.43 -22.84 -10.21
C GLY A 214 7.14 -21.71 -11.19
N THR A 215 8.16 -21.23 -11.91
CA THR A 215 8.05 -20.20 -12.95
C THR A 215 7.18 -20.64 -14.13
N ALA A 216 7.29 -21.90 -14.55
CA ALA A 216 6.46 -22.43 -15.64
C ALA A 216 4.97 -22.46 -15.25
N PHE A 217 4.67 -22.87 -14.01
CA PHE A 217 3.32 -22.82 -13.46
C PHE A 217 2.77 -21.40 -13.39
N ASP A 218 3.57 -20.43 -12.92
CA ASP A 218 3.13 -19.03 -12.82
C ASP A 218 2.82 -18.40 -14.20
N ILE A 219 3.64 -18.69 -15.21
CA ILE A 219 3.39 -18.20 -16.58
C ILE A 219 2.14 -18.87 -17.17
N LEU A 220 1.97 -20.18 -17.01
CA LEU A 220 0.76 -20.88 -17.44
C LEU A 220 -0.49 -20.33 -16.76
N GLY A 221 -0.43 -20.05 -15.45
CA GLY A 221 -1.52 -19.43 -14.71
C GLY A 221 -1.97 -18.11 -15.34
N ARG A 222 -1.01 -17.24 -15.69
CA ARG A 222 -1.29 -15.97 -16.38
C ARG A 222 -1.88 -16.17 -17.78
N MET A 223 -1.37 -17.12 -18.55
CA MET A 223 -1.88 -17.43 -19.89
C MET A 223 -3.32 -17.93 -19.86
N TYR A 224 -3.66 -18.82 -18.91
CA TYR A 224 -5.04 -19.30 -18.74
C TYR A 224 -5.97 -18.21 -18.19
N GLU A 225 -5.46 -17.29 -17.37
CA GLU A 225 -6.22 -16.14 -16.88
C GLU A 225 -6.61 -15.17 -18.00
N SER A 226 -5.64 -14.82 -18.85
CA SER A 226 -5.82 -13.88 -19.96
C SER A 226 -6.46 -14.53 -21.20
N GLY A 227 -6.33 -15.84 -21.36
CA GLY A 227 -6.68 -16.56 -22.59
C GLY A 227 -5.65 -16.39 -23.71
N SER A 228 -4.38 -16.12 -23.37
CA SER A 228 -3.30 -15.87 -24.33
C SER A 228 -2.67 -17.19 -24.79
N GLY A 229 -2.86 -17.58 -26.06
CA GLY A 229 -2.35 -18.84 -26.61
C GLY A 229 -3.04 -20.11 -26.08
N VAL A 230 -3.97 -19.97 -25.13
CA VAL A 230 -4.79 -21.06 -24.58
C VAL A 230 -6.21 -20.53 -24.36
N PRO A 231 -7.25 -21.38 -24.47
CA PRO A 231 -8.60 -20.97 -24.10
C PRO A 231 -8.63 -20.47 -22.64
N ARG A 232 -9.24 -19.30 -22.43
CA ARG A 232 -9.37 -18.70 -21.10
C ARG A 232 -10.09 -19.65 -20.14
N ASP A 233 -9.44 -20.01 -19.05
CA ASP A 233 -9.95 -20.92 -18.03
C ASP A 233 -9.43 -20.50 -16.65
N LEU A 234 -10.28 -19.83 -15.88
CA LEU A 234 -9.93 -19.32 -14.56
C LEU A 234 -9.74 -20.44 -13.52
N GLY A 235 -10.37 -21.60 -13.73
CA GLY A 235 -10.19 -22.76 -12.86
C GLY A 235 -8.79 -23.34 -13.00
N ARG A 236 -8.36 -23.56 -14.24
CA ARG A 236 -6.98 -23.97 -14.52
C ARG A 236 -5.96 -22.92 -14.10
N ALA A 237 -6.26 -21.64 -14.29
CA ALA A 237 -5.39 -20.57 -13.81
C ALA A 237 -5.18 -20.66 -12.28
N ALA A 238 -6.26 -20.87 -11.51
CA ALA A 238 -6.19 -21.02 -10.06
C ALA A 238 -5.34 -22.24 -9.63
N GLU A 239 -5.49 -23.37 -10.33
CA GLU A 239 -4.67 -24.56 -10.09
C GLU A 239 -3.18 -24.29 -10.33
N TYR A 240 -2.85 -23.64 -11.45
CA TYR A 240 -1.47 -23.32 -11.76
C TYR A 240 -0.84 -22.29 -10.81
N PHE A 241 -1.59 -21.26 -10.42
CA PHE A 241 -1.11 -20.33 -9.39
C PHE A 241 -0.93 -21.00 -8.04
N ARG A 242 -1.78 -21.97 -7.67
CA ARG A 242 -1.57 -22.79 -6.46
C ARG A 242 -0.25 -23.57 -6.52
N GLU A 243 0.00 -24.29 -7.62
CA GLU A 243 1.24 -25.06 -7.80
C GLU A 243 2.49 -24.18 -7.77
N ALA A 244 2.43 -22.99 -8.37
CA ALA A 244 3.50 -21.99 -8.31
C ALA A 244 3.68 -21.42 -6.89
N ALA A 245 2.59 -21.14 -6.18
CA ALA A 245 2.60 -20.62 -4.82
C ALA A 245 3.23 -21.60 -3.83
N GLU A 246 2.95 -22.90 -3.97
CA GLU A 246 3.56 -23.98 -3.19
C GLU A 246 5.06 -24.12 -3.43
N ARG A 247 5.56 -23.62 -4.57
CA ARG A 247 6.98 -23.54 -4.94
C ARG A 247 7.62 -22.19 -4.61
N ASN A 248 6.99 -21.43 -3.71
CA ASN A 248 7.45 -20.13 -3.22
C ASN A 248 7.59 -19.03 -4.28
N ILE A 249 6.83 -19.10 -5.38
CA ILE A 249 6.71 -17.96 -6.28
C ILE A 249 5.81 -16.91 -5.63
N VAL A 250 6.41 -15.82 -5.15
CA VAL A 250 5.74 -14.76 -4.36
C VAL A 250 4.54 -14.16 -5.11
N ALA A 251 4.71 -13.84 -6.39
CA ALA A 251 3.63 -13.30 -7.22
C ALA A 251 2.43 -14.28 -7.32
N ALA A 252 2.70 -15.58 -7.42
CA ALA A 252 1.66 -16.60 -7.46
C ALA A 252 0.99 -16.80 -6.09
N GLN A 253 1.72 -16.66 -4.97
CA GLN A 253 1.14 -16.67 -3.63
C GLN A 253 0.11 -15.53 -3.47
N ALA A 254 0.49 -14.31 -3.88
CA ALA A 254 -0.40 -13.16 -3.87
C ALA A 254 -1.63 -13.40 -4.76
N LYS A 255 -1.38 -13.84 -6.01
CA LYS A 255 -2.43 -14.07 -7.00
C LYS A 255 -3.42 -15.16 -6.57
N TYR A 256 -2.94 -16.30 -6.10
CA TYR A 256 -3.79 -17.38 -5.61
C TYR A 256 -4.57 -16.96 -4.36
N GLY A 257 -3.95 -16.18 -3.46
CA GLY A 257 -4.63 -15.57 -2.32
C GLY A 257 -5.81 -14.69 -2.75
N LEU A 258 -5.61 -13.80 -3.73
CA LEU A 258 -6.67 -12.97 -4.30
C LEU A 258 -7.80 -13.79 -4.94
N MET A 259 -7.47 -14.80 -5.74
CA MET A 259 -8.46 -15.67 -6.37
C MET A 259 -9.34 -16.39 -5.34
N LEU A 260 -8.75 -16.84 -4.22
CA LEU A 260 -9.50 -17.42 -3.10
C LEU A 260 -10.35 -16.39 -2.35
N LEU A 261 -9.89 -15.15 -2.24
CA LEU A 261 -10.61 -14.08 -1.55
C LEU A 261 -11.87 -13.67 -2.33
N GLU A 262 -11.74 -13.55 -3.65
CA GLU A 262 -12.79 -13.09 -4.57
C GLU A 262 -13.68 -14.25 -5.07
N GLY A 263 -13.21 -15.50 -4.97
CA GLY A 263 -13.92 -16.66 -5.51
C GLY A 263 -13.82 -16.78 -7.04
N ILE A 264 -12.72 -16.32 -7.63
CA ILE A 264 -12.49 -16.36 -9.08
C ILE A 264 -11.75 -17.65 -9.43
N GLY A 265 -12.35 -18.50 -10.27
CA GLY A 265 -11.75 -19.78 -10.69
C GLY A 265 -11.65 -20.84 -9.58
N THR A 266 -11.92 -20.47 -8.33
CA THR A 266 -11.96 -21.35 -7.16
C THR A 266 -13.10 -20.90 -6.24
N PRO A 267 -13.72 -21.81 -5.47
CA PRO A 267 -14.64 -21.39 -4.41
C PRO A 267 -13.96 -20.40 -3.45
N ARG A 268 -14.74 -19.40 -3.02
CA ARG A 268 -14.28 -18.39 -2.06
C ARG A 268 -13.87 -19.05 -0.75
N HIS A 269 -12.69 -18.71 -0.23
CA HIS A 269 -12.18 -19.26 1.01
C HIS A 269 -11.26 -18.28 1.76
N PHE A 270 -11.84 -17.49 2.66
CA PHE A 270 -11.15 -16.39 3.37
C PHE A 270 -9.88 -16.83 4.12
N GLY A 271 -9.97 -17.86 4.99
CA GLY A 271 -8.80 -18.27 5.80
C GLY A 271 -7.60 -18.78 4.98
N ARG A 272 -7.85 -19.43 3.82
CA ARG A 272 -6.79 -19.85 2.91
C ARG A 272 -6.24 -18.67 2.11
N ALA A 273 -7.10 -17.74 1.68
CA ALA A 273 -6.68 -16.50 1.04
C ALA A 273 -5.71 -15.72 1.94
N GLU A 274 -6.11 -15.50 3.20
CA GLU A 274 -5.29 -14.84 4.21
C GLU A 274 -3.95 -15.55 4.42
N THR A 275 -3.94 -16.88 4.49
CA THR A 275 -2.70 -17.67 4.64
C THR A 275 -1.73 -17.42 3.49
N TRP A 276 -2.20 -17.43 2.24
CA TRP A 276 -1.36 -17.21 1.07
C TRP A 276 -0.88 -15.76 0.94
N LEU A 277 -1.77 -14.79 1.23
CA LEU A 277 -1.39 -13.37 1.27
C LEU A 277 -0.36 -13.11 2.37
N LYS A 278 -0.47 -13.75 3.55
CA LYS A 278 0.53 -13.64 4.64
C LYS A 278 1.89 -14.14 4.19
N ARG A 279 1.94 -15.27 3.47
CA ARG A 279 3.20 -15.79 2.90
C ARG A 279 3.79 -14.84 1.86
N ALA A 280 2.97 -14.31 0.95
CA ALA A 280 3.42 -13.34 -0.04
C ALA A 280 3.99 -12.08 0.61
N ALA A 281 3.27 -11.51 1.58
CA ALA A 281 3.69 -10.33 2.33
C ALA A 281 5.01 -10.55 3.10
N MET A 282 5.15 -11.68 3.78
CA MET A 282 6.39 -12.03 4.49
C MET A 282 7.58 -12.25 3.54
N ASN A 283 7.32 -12.59 2.28
CA ASN A 283 8.33 -12.73 1.23
C ASN A 283 8.52 -11.44 0.39
N GLY A 284 8.03 -10.30 0.88
CA GLY A 284 8.28 -8.98 0.28
C GLY A 284 7.18 -8.44 -0.63
N ASP A 285 6.02 -9.09 -0.74
CA ASP A 285 4.90 -8.55 -1.52
C ASP A 285 4.17 -7.43 -0.77
N THR A 286 4.48 -6.18 -1.12
CA THR A 286 3.93 -4.98 -0.49
C THR A 286 2.42 -4.83 -0.64
N GLN A 287 1.89 -5.25 -1.80
CA GLN A 287 0.46 -5.17 -2.10
C GLN A 287 -0.33 -6.14 -1.23
N SER A 288 0.14 -7.38 -1.06
CA SER A 288 -0.45 -8.36 -0.13
C SER A 288 -0.41 -7.86 1.31
N ALA A 289 0.68 -7.22 1.73
CA ALA A 289 0.75 -6.60 3.06
C ALA A 289 -0.30 -5.50 3.24
N ALA A 290 -0.45 -4.59 2.28
CA ALA A 290 -1.48 -3.54 2.33
C ALA A 290 -2.89 -4.13 2.36
N LEU A 291 -3.16 -5.12 1.49
CA LEU A 291 -4.45 -5.80 1.41
C LEU A 291 -4.79 -6.54 2.70
N LEU A 292 -3.82 -7.21 3.35
CA LEU A 292 -4.04 -7.82 4.66
C LEU A 292 -4.42 -6.78 5.70
N GLY A 293 -3.80 -5.59 5.65
CA GLY A 293 -4.20 -4.44 6.45
C GLY A 293 -5.68 -4.10 6.25
N ASP A 294 -6.11 -3.96 5.00
CA ASP A 294 -7.51 -3.65 4.65
C ASP A 294 -8.48 -4.75 5.06
N LEU A 295 -8.11 -6.02 4.89
CA LEU A 295 -8.93 -7.17 5.30
C LEU A 295 -9.11 -7.20 6.82
N CYS A 296 -8.03 -6.95 7.58
CA CYS A 296 -8.10 -6.84 9.03
C CYS A 296 -8.90 -5.60 9.45
N ALA A 297 -8.77 -4.47 8.75
CA ALA A 297 -9.43 -3.22 9.14
C ALA A 297 -10.94 -3.21 8.84
N ASN A 298 -11.36 -3.80 7.72
CA ASN A 298 -12.76 -3.83 7.33
C ASN A 298 -13.56 -4.91 8.07
N GLY A 299 -12.89 -5.99 8.50
CA GLY A 299 -13.54 -7.16 9.09
C GLY A 299 -14.40 -7.89 8.06
N GLY A 300 -13.87 -8.99 7.51
CA GLY A 300 -14.60 -9.84 6.57
C GLY A 300 -15.66 -10.71 7.26
N ASP A 301 -15.50 -12.03 7.18
CA ASP A 301 -16.34 -12.97 7.95
C ASP A 301 -16.03 -12.93 9.47
N LEU A 302 -14.97 -12.21 9.85
CA LEU A 302 -14.55 -11.97 11.22
C LEU A 302 -14.66 -10.47 11.54
N PRO A 303 -14.88 -10.11 12.82
CA PRO A 303 -14.88 -8.71 13.24
C PRO A 303 -13.55 -8.00 12.89
N PRO A 304 -13.58 -6.68 12.63
CA PRO A 304 -12.39 -5.87 12.42
C PRO A 304 -11.33 -6.05 13.53
N ASN A 305 -10.07 -6.19 13.12
CA ASN A 305 -8.91 -6.22 14.01
C ASN A 305 -7.90 -5.15 13.60
N LEU A 306 -8.12 -3.93 14.09
CA LEU A 306 -7.29 -2.76 13.76
C LEU A 306 -5.86 -2.87 14.32
N MET A 307 -5.66 -3.65 15.39
CA MET A 307 -4.32 -3.90 15.92
C MET A 307 -3.50 -4.74 14.93
N GLU A 308 -4.08 -5.80 14.36
CA GLU A 308 -3.41 -6.59 13.34
C GLU A 308 -3.26 -5.81 12.03
N ALA A 309 -4.28 -5.03 11.64
CA ALA A 309 -4.20 -4.14 10.48
C ALA A 309 -3.00 -3.19 10.58
N SER A 310 -2.76 -2.59 11.75
CA SER A 310 -1.63 -1.68 11.97
C SER A 310 -0.25 -2.33 11.70
N LYS A 311 -0.10 -3.63 11.95
CA LYS A 311 1.15 -4.37 11.70
C LYS A 311 1.36 -4.59 10.20
N TRP A 312 0.31 -4.98 9.49
CA TRP A 312 0.35 -5.20 8.05
C TRP A 312 0.52 -3.89 7.27
N TYR A 313 -0.20 -2.85 7.65
CA TYR A 313 0.02 -1.51 7.09
C TYR A 313 1.43 -1.01 7.34
N ARG A 314 2.00 -1.23 8.52
CA ARG A 314 3.40 -0.87 8.79
C ARG A 314 4.37 -1.59 7.86
N LEU A 315 4.22 -2.90 7.69
CA LEU A 315 5.06 -3.68 6.79
C LEU A 315 5.03 -3.16 5.35
N ALA A 316 3.84 -2.75 4.86
CA ALA A 316 3.70 -2.15 3.53
C ALA A 316 4.23 -0.70 3.48
N ALA A 317 3.97 0.10 4.52
CA ALA A 317 4.37 1.51 4.59
C ALA A 317 5.89 1.69 4.69
N GLU A 318 6.59 0.81 5.41
CA GLU A 318 8.07 0.76 5.46
C GLU A 318 8.69 0.53 4.07
N GLN A 319 7.94 -0.12 3.17
CA GLN A 319 8.28 -0.34 1.77
C GLN A 319 7.69 0.75 0.85
N LYS A 320 7.34 1.92 1.41
CA LYS A 320 6.82 3.11 0.73
C LYS A 320 5.47 2.91 0.03
N HIS A 321 4.64 1.97 0.48
CA HIS A 321 3.28 1.84 -0.02
C HIS A 321 2.41 3.00 0.48
N ALA A 322 2.01 3.91 -0.42
CA ALA A 322 1.35 5.17 -0.07
C ALA A 322 0.03 4.98 0.70
N GLY A 323 -0.89 4.16 0.18
CA GLY A 323 -2.20 3.92 0.81
C GLY A 323 -2.09 3.31 2.22
N ALA A 324 -1.24 2.30 2.39
CA ALA A 324 -0.96 1.71 3.70
C ALA A 324 -0.32 2.69 4.69
N ALA A 325 0.62 3.53 4.23
CA ALA A 325 1.19 4.59 5.07
C ALA A 325 0.11 5.59 5.53
N ARG A 326 -0.77 6.01 4.62
CA ARG A 326 -1.90 6.89 4.96
C ARG A 326 -2.86 6.23 5.95
N ALA A 327 -3.24 4.97 5.71
CA ALA A 327 -4.12 4.20 6.60
C ALA A 327 -3.50 4.06 8.00
N LEU A 328 -2.21 3.76 8.09
CA LEU A 328 -1.49 3.70 9.37
C LEU A 328 -1.46 5.06 10.07
N GLY A 329 -1.25 6.15 9.32
CA GLY A 329 -1.33 7.51 9.84
C GLY A 329 -2.70 7.81 10.48
N LEU A 330 -3.79 7.41 9.84
CA LEU A 330 -5.15 7.56 10.38
C LEU A 330 -5.38 6.74 11.65
N LEU A 331 -4.84 5.52 11.73
CA LEU A 331 -4.94 4.71 12.96
C LEU A 331 -4.24 5.40 14.13
N TYR A 332 -3.06 5.97 13.91
CA TYR A 332 -2.33 6.75 14.92
C TYR A 332 -3.00 8.07 15.28
N LEU A 333 -3.60 8.76 14.30
CA LEU A 333 -4.30 10.02 14.54
C LEU A 333 -5.55 9.81 15.40
N THR A 334 -6.29 8.72 15.16
CA THR A 334 -7.54 8.42 15.86
C THR A 334 -7.36 7.60 17.13
N GLY A 335 -6.21 6.93 17.32
CA GLY A 335 -5.99 6.00 18.43
C GLY A 335 -6.73 4.67 18.27
N ASN A 336 -7.14 4.34 17.05
CA ASN A 336 -7.88 3.11 16.78
C ASN A 336 -6.90 1.95 16.50
N GLY A 337 -6.92 0.93 17.36
CA GLY A 337 -6.04 -0.24 17.24
C GLY A 337 -4.57 0.00 17.64
N VAL A 338 -4.20 1.25 17.91
CA VAL A 338 -2.88 1.71 18.39
C VAL A 338 -3.05 2.83 19.42
N HIS A 339 -2.01 3.15 20.19
CA HIS A 339 -2.03 4.35 21.03
C HIS A 339 -2.08 5.60 20.15
N GLN A 340 -2.95 6.57 20.49
CA GLN A 340 -3.06 7.82 19.76
C GLN A 340 -1.73 8.59 19.80
N ASP A 341 -1.19 8.93 18.65
CA ASP A 341 0.09 9.62 18.52
C ASP A 341 0.11 10.47 17.24
N PRO A 342 -0.22 11.77 17.33
CA PRO A 342 -0.22 12.68 16.19
C PRO A 342 1.14 12.86 15.51
N ASP A 343 2.26 12.70 16.23
CA ASP A 343 3.60 12.85 15.66
C ASP A 343 3.95 11.64 14.79
N VAL A 344 3.61 10.43 15.26
CA VAL A 344 3.72 9.21 14.46
C VAL A 344 2.76 9.25 13.26
N ALA A 345 1.55 9.79 13.44
CA ALA A 345 0.62 10.00 12.32
C ALA A 345 1.23 10.93 11.26
N THR A 346 1.80 12.06 11.70
CA THR A 346 2.49 13.04 10.84
C THR A 346 3.62 12.38 10.04
N HIS A 347 4.42 11.53 10.68
CA HIS A 347 5.49 10.78 10.01
C HIS A 347 4.96 9.91 8.87
N TRP A 348 3.88 9.16 9.10
CA TRP A 348 3.31 8.27 8.09
C TRP A 348 2.57 9.01 6.97
N PHE A 349 1.85 10.09 7.29
CA PHE A 349 1.24 10.94 6.26
C PHE A 349 2.29 11.58 5.36
N ARG A 350 3.43 12.00 5.92
CA ARG A 350 4.56 12.49 5.13
C ARG A 350 5.07 11.41 4.15
N ILE A 351 5.26 10.17 4.61
CA ILE A 351 5.70 9.07 3.73
C ILE A 351 4.68 8.81 2.62
N ALA A 352 3.39 8.79 2.94
CA ALA A 352 2.32 8.61 1.94
C ALA A 352 2.28 9.76 0.92
N SER A 353 2.42 10.99 1.40
CA SER A 353 2.52 12.22 0.60
C SER A 353 3.75 12.19 -0.33
N GLU A 354 4.92 11.77 0.15
CA GLU A 354 6.15 11.59 -0.65
C GLU A 354 6.00 10.50 -1.72
N ALA A 355 5.19 9.49 -1.45
CA ALA A 355 4.83 8.45 -2.42
C ALA A 355 3.71 8.86 -3.40
N GLY A 356 3.18 10.09 -3.29
CA GLY A 356 2.24 10.67 -4.25
C GLY A 356 0.75 10.53 -3.88
N ASP A 357 0.40 10.22 -2.62
CA ASP A 357 -0.99 10.17 -2.17
C ASP A 357 -1.53 11.59 -1.91
N VAL A 358 -2.49 12.02 -2.74
CA VAL A 358 -3.10 13.37 -2.69
C VAL A 358 -3.93 13.58 -1.43
N HIS A 359 -4.54 12.52 -0.89
CA HIS A 359 -5.28 12.63 0.37
C HIS A 359 -4.32 12.79 1.54
N ALA A 360 -3.18 12.10 1.50
CA ALA A 360 -2.13 12.26 2.49
C ALA A 360 -1.50 13.66 2.48
N ASP A 361 -1.39 14.32 1.31
CA ASP A 361 -0.99 15.72 1.23
C ASP A 361 -1.92 16.61 2.07
N ALA A 362 -3.25 16.43 1.94
CA ALA A 362 -4.23 17.18 2.72
C ALA A 362 -4.19 16.83 4.22
N ASP A 363 -4.10 15.54 4.56
CA ASP A 363 -4.00 15.06 5.94
C ASP A 363 -2.74 15.61 6.63
N PHE A 364 -1.60 15.63 5.92
CA PHE A 364 -0.34 16.20 6.41
C PHE A 364 -0.43 17.72 6.60
N GLY A 365 -1.02 18.45 5.64
CA GLY A 365 -1.24 19.89 5.76
C GLY A 365 -2.11 20.26 6.97
N ASN A 366 -3.18 19.50 7.20
CA ASN A 366 -4.07 19.70 8.35
C ASN A 366 -3.36 19.48 9.69
N LEU A 367 -2.43 18.51 9.77
CA LEU A 367 -1.65 18.29 10.98
C LEU A 367 -0.65 19.42 11.25
N ILE A 368 -0.02 19.97 10.19
CA ILE A 368 0.83 21.16 10.34
C ILE A 368 0.01 22.35 10.86
N LEU A 369 -1.22 22.55 10.36
CA LEU A 369 -2.15 23.56 10.88
C LEU A 369 -2.51 23.34 12.35
N ALA A 370 -2.67 22.09 12.76
CA ALA A 370 -2.95 21.71 14.15
C ALA A 370 -1.71 21.81 15.07
N GLY A 371 -0.54 22.20 14.55
CA GLY A 371 0.68 22.43 15.32
C GLY A 371 1.74 21.34 15.21
N ALA A 372 1.58 20.35 14.33
CA ALA A 372 2.59 19.33 14.10
C ALA A 372 3.89 19.93 13.52
N SER A 373 5.03 19.40 13.96
CA SER A 373 6.33 19.85 13.46
C SER A 373 6.57 19.35 12.04
N ALA A 374 6.98 20.26 11.16
CA ALA A 374 7.52 19.97 9.83
C ALA A 374 8.74 20.86 9.57
N THR A 375 9.66 20.40 8.74
CA THR A 375 10.81 21.16 8.26
C THR A 375 10.40 22.15 7.17
N ALA A 376 11.27 23.13 6.88
CA ALA A 376 11.04 24.06 5.78
C ALA A 376 11.03 23.37 4.40
N ASP A 377 11.76 22.26 4.26
CA ASP A 377 11.81 21.50 3.01
C ASP A 377 10.54 20.69 2.81
N GLU A 378 10.03 20.04 3.86
CA GLU A 378 8.74 19.31 3.82
C GLU A 378 7.57 20.25 3.49
N ARG A 379 7.56 21.44 4.09
CA ARG A 379 6.59 22.49 3.79
C ARG A 379 6.65 22.95 2.33
N ARG A 380 7.85 23.21 1.79
CA ARG A 380 8.04 23.58 0.38
C ARG A 380 7.66 22.46 -0.58
N ALA A 381 7.97 21.21 -0.23
CA ALA A 381 7.60 20.04 -1.03
C ALA A 381 6.07 19.86 -1.09
N LEU A 382 5.39 20.03 0.06
CA LEU A 382 3.92 20.01 0.12
C LEU A 382 3.31 21.13 -0.74
N GLN A 383 3.83 22.36 -0.64
CA GLN A 383 3.39 23.47 -1.49
C GLN A 383 3.51 23.13 -2.98
N SER A 384 4.69 22.65 -3.41
CA SER A 384 4.93 22.32 -4.82
C SER A 384 4.02 21.21 -5.33
N ARG A 385 3.62 20.25 -4.48
CA ARG A 385 2.66 19.21 -4.84
C ARG A 385 1.26 19.80 -5.05
N PHE A 386 0.77 20.63 -4.13
CA PHE A 386 -0.51 21.31 -4.32
C PHE A 386 -0.52 22.25 -5.53
N GLU A 387 0.56 22.99 -5.78
CA GLU A 387 0.73 23.82 -6.99
C GLU A 387 0.58 22.98 -8.26
N LYS A 388 1.31 21.87 -8.36
CA LYS A 388 1.23 20.97 -9.53
C LYS A 388 -0.17 20.38 -9.71
N ALA A 389 -0.85 20.01 -8.62
CA ALA A 389 -2.22 19.50 -8.68
C ALA A 389 -3.18 20.59 -9.18
N ALA A 390 -3.09 21.78 -8.59
CA ALA A 390 -3.91 22.94 -8.94
C ALA A 390 -3.67 23.40 -10.39
N GLU A 391 -2.43 23.38 -10.88
CA GLU A 391 -2.08 23.69 -12.27
C GLU A 391 -2.70 22.70 -13.27
N LYS A 392 -2.81 21.41 -12.90
CA LYS A 392 -3.52 20.39 -13.69
C LYS A 392 -5.04 20.49 -13.62
N GLY A 393 -5.58 21.45 -12.86
CA GLY A 393 -7.02 21.69 -12.73
C GLY A 393 -7.69 21.03 -11.53
N ASP A 394 -6.92 20.45 -10.59
CA ASP A 394 -7.49 19.96 -9.34
C ASP A 394 -7.94 21.13 -8.44
N LEU A 395 -9.25 21.29 -8.29
CA LEU A 395 -9.84 22.36 -7.50
C LEU A 395 -9.68 22.14 -5.99
N VAL A 396 -9.57 20.89 -5.54
CA VAL A 396 -9.29 20.57 -4.12
C VAL A 396 -7.82 20.88 -3.82
N GLY A 397 -6.91 20.53 -4.74
CA GLY A 397 -5.52 20.95 -4.67
C GLY A 397 -5.37 22.48 -4.63
N ALA A 398 -6.12 23.20 -5.47
CA ALA A 398 -6.16 24.67 -5.47
C ALA A 398 -6.70 25.24 -4.14
N PHE A 399 -7.74 24.64 -3.57
CA PHE A 399 -8.28 25.01 -2.27
C PHE A 399 -7.23 24.83 -1.16
N ASN A 400 -6.60 23.65 -1.09
CA ASN A 400 -5.58 23.35 -0.09
C ASN A 400 -4.36 24.27 -0.21
N LEU A 401 -3.96 24.62 -1.44
CA LEU A 401 -2.90 25.61 -1.67
C LEU A 401 -3.30 27.00 -1.17
N GLY A 402 -4.55 27.41 -1.42
CA GLY A 402 -5.09 28.67 -0.92
C GLY A 402 -5.06 28.75 0.62
N VAL A 403 -5.46 27.66 1.29
CA VAL A 403 -5.36 27.53 2.75
C VAL A 403 -3.90 27.56 3.23
N CYS A 404 -3.00 26.88 2.52
CA CYS A 404 -1.58 26.88 2.86
C CYS A 404 -0.99 28.29 2.86
N PHE A 405 -1.32 29.10 1.85
CA PHE A 405 -0.91 30.49 1.79
C PHE A 405 -1.63 31.39 2.80
N SER A 406 -2.89 31.13 3.15
CA SER A 406 -3.62 31.96 4.13
C SER A 406 -3.09 31.77 5.55
N GLU A 407 -2.81 30.52 5.93
CA GLU A 407 -2.40 30.15 7.28
C GLU A 407 -0.87 30.08 7.44
N GLY A 408 -0.12 30.12 6.34
CA GLY A 408 1.34 30.04 6.37
C GLY A 408 1.87 28.62 6.59
N VAL A 409 1.07 27.60 6.27
CA VAL A 409 1.43 26.16 6.38
C VAL A 409 2.72 25.86 5.63
N THR A 410 2.99 26.57 4.54
CA THR A 410 4.15 26.32 3.68
C THR A 410 5.33 27.25 3.95
N GLY A 411 5.23 28.13 4.95
CA GLY A 411 6.33 28.99 5.40
C GLY A 411 5.86 30.39 5.78
N THR A 412 5.46 31.19 4.79
CA THR A 412 5.00 32.58 5.00
C THR A 412 3.60 32.76 4.45
N GLN A 413 2.77 33.49 5.20
CA GLN A 413 1.45 33.88 4.73
C GLN A 413 1.57 34.77 3.50
N ASP A 414 0.81 34.45 2.45
CA ASP A 414 0.66 35.28 1.25
C ASP A 414 -0.82 35.41 0.91
N GLY A 415 -1.43 36.51 1.35
CA GLY A 415 -2.84 36.76 1.09
C GLY A 415 -3.18 36.84 -0.41
N ARG A 416 -2.26 37.31 -1.26
CA ARG A 416 -2.53 37.48 -2.70
C ARG A 416 -2.59 36.12 -3.39
N GLU A 417 -1.61 35.28 -3.15
CA GLU A 417 -1.62 33.92 -3.69
C GLU A 417 -2.76 33.09 -3.07
N ALA A 418 -3.02 33.23 -1.77
CA ALA A 418 -4.18 32.62 -1.13
C ALA A 418 -5.48 32.97 -1.86
N ALA A 419 -5.72 34.26 -2.12
CA ALA A 419 -6.94 34.71 -2.78
C ALA A 419 -7.02 34.24 -4.24
N ARG A 420 -5.89 34.24 -4.96
CA ARG A 420 -5.81 33.75 -6.35
C ARG A 420 -6.19 32.28 -6.46
N TRP A 421 -5.64 31.43 -5.59
CA TRP A 421 -5.94 30.00 -5.61
C TRP A 421 -7.33 29.69 -5.05
N MET A 422 -7.79 30.44 -4.04
CA MET A 422 -9.16 30.33 -3.53
C MET A 422 -10.19 30.73 -4.59
N GLN A 423 -9.92 31.76 -5.39
CA GLN A 423 -10.74 32.15 -6.54
C GLN A 423 -10.86 31.00 -7.54
N LYS A 424 -9.73 30.38 -7.91
CA LYS A 424 -9.72 29.25 -8.84
C LYS A 424 -10.53 28.07 -8.28
N ALA A 425 -10.34 27.75 -7.01
CA ALA A 425 -11.07 26.65 -6.36
C ALA A 425 -12.58 26.93 -6.23
N ALA A 426 -12.99 28.19 -6.11
CA ALA A 426 -14.39 28.59 -5.97
C ALA A 426 -15.28 28.17 -7.16
N ASP A 427 -14.70 27.85 -8.32
CA ASP A 427 -15.45 27.34 -9.48
C ASP A 427 -16.15 25.99 -9.20
N GLY A 428 -15.68 25.20 -8.21
CA GLY A 428 -16.27 23.90 -7.90
C GLY A 428 -16.17 23.44 -6.44
N VAL A 429 -15.43 24.12 -5.58
CA VAL A 429 -15.29 23.78 -4.16
C VAL A 429 -16.13 24.74 -3.31
N VAL A 430 -17.16 24.24 -2.66
CA VAL A 430 -18.12 25.02 -1.84
C VAL A 430 -17.40 25.80 -0.73
N ASN A 431 -16.46 25.18 -0.02
CA ASN A 431 -15.66 25.86 1.00
C ASN A 431 -14.86 27.02 0.41
N ALA A 432 -14.29 26.85 -0.80
CA ALA A 432 -13.53 27.90 -1.46
C ALA A 432 -14.42 29.08 -1.86
N GLN A 433 -15.67 28.84 -2.27
CA GLN A 433 -16.64 29.90 -2.56
C GLN A 433 -16.88 30.78 -1.33
N TYR A 434 -17.14 30.15 -0.18
CA TYR A 434 -17.34 30.88 1.07
C TYR A 434 -16.07 31.65 1.48
N TRP A 435 -14.90 31.00 1.50
CA TRP A 435 -13.66 31.63 1.93
C TRP A 435 -13.19 32.73 0.97
N TYR A 436 -13.30 32.53 -0.34
CA TYR A 436 -12.99 33.57 -1.31
C TYR A 436 -13.93 34.76 -1.16
N GLY A 437 -15.22 34.50 -0.95
CA GLY A 437 -16.19 35.54 -0.62
C GLY A 437 -15.77 36.34 0.63
N ARG A 438 -15.31 35.67 1.69
CA ARG A 438 -14.81 36.33 2.92
C ARG A 438 -13.60 37.20 2.62
N MET A 439 -12.65 36.70 1.84
CA MET A 439 -11.46 37.43 1.44
C MET A 439 -11.80 38.71 0.65
N LEU A 440 -12.77 38.62 -0.26
CA LEU A 440 -13.29 39.78 -1.00
C LEU A 440 -14.03 40.79 -0.11
N LEU A 441 -14.76 40.33 0.91
CA LEU A 441 -15.46 41.22 1.83
C LEU A 441 -14.48 42.01 2.71
N GLU A 442 -13.41 41.35 3.16
CA GLU A 442 -12.45 41.89 4.12
C GLU A 442 -11.22 42.54 3.46
N GLY A 443 -11.05 42.36 2.14
CA GLY A 443 -9.87 42.83 1.42
C GLY A 443 -8.58 42.05 1.71
N ARG A 444 -8.68 40.77 2.12
CA ARG A 444 -7.50 39.95 2.41
C ARG A 444 -6.86 39.49 1.11
N GLY A 445 -5.79 40.16 0.69
CA GLY A 445 -5.01 39.78 -0.50
C GLY A 445 -5.65 40.13 -1.85
N VAL A 446 -6.88 40.65 -1.83
CA VAL A 446 -7.61 41.16 -3.00
C VAL A 446 -8.21 42.52 -2.67
N GLN A 447 -8.51 43.31 -3.70
CA GLN A 447 -9.28 44.53 -3.50
C GLN A 447 -10.67 44.18 -2.97
N PRO A 448 -11.18 44.87 -1.94
CA PRO A 448 -12.51 44.62 -1.44
C PRO A 448 -13.56 44.75 -2.54
N ASP A 449 -14.37 43.72 -2.72
CA ASP A 449 -15.54 43.75 -3.59
C ASP A 449 -16.71 43.06 -2.88
N PRO A 450 -17.48 43.82 -2.07
CA PRO A 450 -18.63 43.29 -1.35
C PRO A 450 -19.69 42.65 -2.27
N THR A 451 -19.79 43.10 -3.53
CA THR A 451 -20.79 42.57 -4.47
C THR A 451 -20.40 41.17 -4.93
N GLN A 452 -19.15 40.97 -5.33
CA GLN A 452 -18.61 39.65 -5.65
C GLN A 452 -18.53 38.76 -4.41
N ALA A 453 -18.22 39.32 -3.24
CA ALA A 453 -18.22 38.59 -1.98
C ALA A 453 -19.58 37.93 -1.72
N LEU A 454 -20.67 38.72 -1.81
CA LEU A 454 -22.02 38.21 -1.65
C LEU A 454 -22.35 37.13 -2.69
N TYR A 455 -21.99 37.35 -3.96
CA TYR A 455 -22.23 36.37 -5.03
C TYR A 455 -21.61 35.00 -4.73
N TRP A 456 -20.35 34.96 -4.31
CA TRP A 456 -19.68 33.70 -3.99
C TRP A 456 -20.20 33.06 -2.70
N MET A 457 -20.48 33.84 -1.67
CA MET A 457 -21.09 33.32 -0.44
C MET A 457 -22.52 32.81 -0.67
N GLU A 458 -23.31 33.47 -1.52
CA GLU A 458 -24.66 33.02 -1.91
C GLU A 458 -24.59 31.67 -2.61
N LYS A 459 -23.64 31.46 -3.54
CA LYS A 459 -23.42 30.15 -4.15
C LYS A 459 -23.12 29.06 -3.11
N ALA A 460 -22.28 29.36 -2.12
CA ALA A 460 -21.97 28.41 -1.06
C ALA A 460 -23.19 28.12 -0.17
N ALA A 461 -23.99 29.14 0.12
CA ALA A 461 -25.23 29.02 0.88
C ALA A 461 -26.30 28.19 0.15
N ASP A 462 -26.45 28.42 -1.16
CA ASP A 462 -27.34 27.67 -2.06
C ASP A 462 -26.91 26.20 -2.18
N ALA A 463 -25.60 25.92 -2.07
CA ALA A 463 -25.05 24.57 -2.01
C ALA A 463 -25.20 23.89 -0.62
N GLY A 464 -25.80 24.58 0.37
CA GLY A 464 -26.13 24.01 1.67
C GLY A 464 -25.09 24.21 2.78
N MET A 465 -24.05 25.02 2.56
CA MET A 465 -23.06 25.31 3.61
C MET A 465 -23.70 26.18 4.69
N ALA A 466 -23.87 25.63 5.90
CA ALA A 466 -24.61 26.28 6.98
C ALA A 466 -23.99 27.62 7.41
N GLU A 467 -22.66 27.71 7.48
CA GLU A 467 -21.92 28.93 7.81
C GLU A 467 -22.16 30.03 6.77
N ALA A 468 -22.21 29.64 5.48
CA ALA A 468 -22.52 30.56 4.40
C ALA A 468 -23.97 31.03 4.47
N GLN A 469 -24.93 30.12 4.71
CA GLN A 469 -26.35 30.46 4.86
C GLN A 469 -26.58 31.51 5.96
N VAL A 470 -25.99 31.30 7.14
CA VAL A 470 -26.11 32.25 8.26
C VAL A 470 -25.46 33.60 7.93
N THR A 471 -24.26 33.57 7.34
CA THR A 471 -23.52 34.79 7.01
C THR A 471 -24.25 35.62 5.94
N VAL A 472 -24.69 34.98 4.85
CA VAL A 472 -25.44 35.63 3.77
C VAL A 472 -26.76 36.17 4.28
N ALA A 473 -27.50 35.38 5.07
CA ALA A 473 -28.77 35.83 5.63
C ALA A 473 -28.59 37.09 6.49
N ALA A 474 -27.54 37.16 7.32
CA ALA A 474 -27.25 38.34 8.11
C ALA A 474 -26.97 39.57 7.23
N LEU A 475 -26.18 39.41 6.16
CA LEU A 475 -25.86 40.48 5.19
C LEU A 475 -27.12 40.98 4.45
N LEU A 476 -28.06 40.09 4.14
CA LEU A 476 -29.31 40.42 3.47
C LEU A 476 -30.33 41.07 4.40
N VAL A 477 -30.29 40.78 5.71
CA VAL A 477 -31.14 41.46 6.70
C VAL A 477 -30.69 42.88 6.93
N ASN A 478 -29.40 43.09 7.21
CA ASN A 478 -28.89 44.41 7.56
C ASN A 478 -28.65 45.33 6.34
N GLY A 479 -28.61 44.76 5.13
CA GLY A 479 -28.33 45.50 3.90
C GLY A 479 -26.90 46.03 3.83
N SER A 480 -25.94 45.40 4.53
CA SER A 480 -24.56 45.87 4.63
C SER A 480 -23.82 45.92 3.28
N ILE A 481 -24.38 45.31 2.22
CA ILE A 481 -23.79 45.30 0.88
C ILE A 481 -24.67 46.13 -0.05
N ASN A 482 -24.22 47.34 -0.37
CA ASN A 482 -24.88 48.31 -1.25
C ASN A 482 -26.33 48.65 -0.88
N GLY A 483 -26.72 48.52 0.39
CA GLY A 483 -28.10 48.77 0.85
C GLY A 483 -29.11 47.71 0.39
N ARG A 484 -28.65 46.61 -0.21
CA ARG A 484 -29.50 45.55 -0.75
C ARG A 484 -30.02 44.69 0.40
N ARG A 485 -31.30 44.87 0.75
CA ARG A 485 -32.01 44.03 1.70
C ARG A 485 -32.89 43.02 0.97
N ASP A 486 -32.89 41.78 1.44
CA ASP A 486 -33.75 40.70 0.94
C ASP A 486 -34.16 39.80 2.11
N HIS A 487 -35.17 40.25 2.83
CA HIS A 487 -35.65 39.58 4.05
C HIS A 487 -36.28 38.21 3.74
N ASP A 488 -36.93 38.02 2.60
CA ASP A 488 -37.50 36.74 2.19
C ASP A 488 -36.41 35.70 1.92
N LYS A 489 -35.36 36.09 1.19
CA LYS A 489 -34.23 35.20 0.94
C LYS A 489 -33.45 34.91 2.23
N ALA A 490 -33.23 35.92 3.08
CA ALA A 490 -32.62 35.72 4.39
C ALA A 490 -33.42 34.76 5.28
N LEU A 491 -34.75 34.90 5.32
CA LEU A 491 -35.65 34.00 6.05
C LEU A 491 -35.51 32.55 5.57
N THR A 492 -35.37 32.35 4.26
CA THR A 492 -35.17 31.02 3.65
C THR A 492 -33.85 30.40 4.08
N PHE A 493 -32.74 31.15 4.02
CA PHE A 493 -31.43 30.66 4.47
C PHE A 493 -31.40 30.38 5.97
N TYR A 494 -31.94 31.27 6.80
CA TYR A 494 -32.02 31.00 8.24
C TYR A 494 -32.88 29.78 8.56
N ARG A 495 -33.96 29.54 7.81
CA ARG A 495 -34.78 28.33 7.95
C ARG A 495 -33.97 27.07 7.69
N HIS A 496 -33.27 26.99 6.56
CA HIS A 496 -32.45 25.82 6.22
C HIS A 496 -31.34 25.55 7.25
N ALA A 497 -30.60 26.59 7.66
CA ALA A 497 -29.56 26.46 8.67
C ALA A 497 -30.13 26.03 10.04
N ALA A 498 -31.28 26.59 10.45
CA ALA A 498 -31.97 26.23 11.68
C ALA A 498 -32.48 24.78 11.68
N GLU A 499 -33.05 24.32 10.56
CA GLU A 499 -33.50 22.93 10.36
C GLU A 499 -32.32 21.95 10.40
N SER A 500 -31.16 22.36 9.92
CA SER A 500 -29.89 21.61 10.00
C SER A 500 -29.26 21.64 11.40
N GLY A 501 -29.89 22.36 12.34
CA GLY A 501 -29.53 22.36 13.76
C GLY A 501 -28.69 23.54 14.22
N ASN A 502 -28.37 24.51 13.35
CA ASN A 502 -27.62 25.70 13.71
C ASN A 502 -28.41 26.57 14.70
N VAL A 503 -27.87 26.77 15.89
CA VAL A 503 -28.56 27.42 17.02
C VAL A 503 -28.72 28.92 16.80
N ASP A 504 -27.73 29.60 16.23
CA ASP A 504 -27.80 31.03 15.95
C ASP A 504 -28.81 31.32 14.83
N ALA A 505 -28.88 30.44 13.82
CA ALA A 505 -29.90 30.51 12.78
C ALA A 505 -31.31 30.34 13.36
N MET A 506 -31.52 29.45 14.34
CA MET A 506 -32.81 29.31 15.01
C MET A 506 -33.24 30.61 15.71
N PHE A 507 -32.31 31.28 16.40
CA PHE A 507 -32.57 32.57 17.03
C PHE A 507 -32.90 33.65 15.99
N SER A 508 -32.08 33.77 14.94
CA SER A 508 -32.28 34.77 13.89
C SER A 508 -33.57 34.54 13.10
N LEU A 509 -33.94 33.29 12.84
CA LEU A 509 -35.22 32.92 12.23
C LEU A 509 -36.40 33.33 13.11
N ALA A 510 -36.30 33.11 14.42
CA ALA A 510 -37.30 33.52 15.37
C ALA A 510 -37.46 35.05 15.42
N ALA A 511 -36.35 35.78 15.42
CA ALA A 511 -36.34 37.24 15.36
C ALA A 511 -37.01 37.76 14.07
N MET A 512 -36.73 37.15 12.92
CA MET A 512 -37.35 37.51 11.64
C MET A 512 -38.88 37.36 11.65
N TYR A 513 -39.40 36.29 12.27
CA TYR A 513 -40.84 36.10 12.45
C TYR A 513 -41.45 37.01 13.52
N GLY A 514 -40.64 37.57 14.41
CA GLY A 514 -41.08 38.40 15.54
C GLY A 514 -41.43 39.85 15.18
N GLY A 515 -41.28 40.24 13.92
CA GLY A 515 -41.63 41.57 13.39
C GLY A 515 -40.41 42.48 13.18
N GLY A 516 -40.62 43.62 12.51
CA GLY A 516 -39.56 44.60 12.22
C GLY A 516 -38.78 44.38 10.92
N HIS A 517 -39.18 43.37 10.14
CA HIS A 517 -38.61 43.04 8.82
C HIS A 517 -39.72 43.04 7.76
N ASP A 518 -39.35 43.16 6.48
CA ASP A 518 -40.28 43.15 5.34
C ASP A 518 -40.79 41.73 5.01
N VAL A 519 -41.08 40.92 6.04
CA VAL A 519 -41.69 39.58 5.95
C VAL A 519 -42.92 39.52 6.86
N PRO A 520 -43.93 38.70 6.52
CA PRO A 520 -45.11 38.56 7.37
C PRO A 520 -44.74 38.09 8.78
N GLU A 521 -45.20 38.85 9.78
CA GLU A 521 -45.02 38.51 11.18
C GLU A 521 -45.76 37.20 11.53
N ASN A 522 -45.10 36.33 12.30
CA ASN A 522 -45.67 35.09 12.79
C ASN A 522 -45.15 34.78 14.20
N ARG A 523 -45.71 35.46 15.20
CA ARG A 523 -45.31 35.33 16.60
C ARG A 523 -45.38 33.91 17.16
N PRO A 524 -46.36 33.06 16.80
CA PRO A 524 -46.35 31.64 17.19
C PRO A 524 -45.13 30.89 16.66
N GLN A 525 -44.73 31.11 15.39
CA GLN A 525 -43.51 30.52 14.84
C GLN A 525 -42.25 31.11 15.50
N ALA A 526 -42.22 32.41 15.77
CA ALA A 526 -41.13 33.04 16.50
C ALA A 526 -40.93 32.37 17.88
N GLN A 527 -42.00 32.21 18.66
CA GLN A 527 -41.94 31.56 19.98
C GLN A 527 -41.45 30.10 19.88
N LEU A 528 -41.90 29.35 18.87
CA LEU A 528 -41.46 27.97 18.65
C LEU A 528 -39.95 27.89 18.40
N TRP A 529 -39.42 28.76 17.54
CA TRP A 529 -37.99 28.78 17.21
C TRP A 529 -37.13 29.34 18.33
N PHE A 530 -37.59 30.37 19.06
CA PHE A 530 -36.93 30.81 20.29
C PHE A 530 -36.85 29.68 21.31
N ARG A 531 -37.92 28.88 21.48
CA ARG A 531 -37.90 27.71 22.36
C ARG A 531 -36.87 26.66 21.95
N LYS A 532 -36.78 26.32 20.66
CA LYS A 532 -35.77 25.38 20.16
C LYS A 532 -34.33 25.88 20.42
N ALA A 533 -34.05 27.15 20.14
CA ALA A 533 -32.73 27.74 20.37
C ALA A 533 -32.40 27.84 21.88
N ALA A 534 -33.38 28.23 22.70
CA ALA A 534 -33.24 28.38 24.14
C ALA A 534 -32.93 27.04 24.85
N GLN A 535 -33.59 25.96 24.42
CA GLN A 535 -33.34 24.60 24.89
C GLN A 535 -31.93 24.10 24.55
N ARG A 536 -31.32 24.63 23.48
CA ARG A 536 -29.94 24.36 23.09
C ARG A 536 -28.93 25.36 23.67
N GLY A 537 -29.37 26.18 24.62
CA GLY A 537 -28.48 27.02 25.43
C GLY A 537 -28.30 28.46 24.93
N ASN A 538 -28.92 28.88 23.83
CA ASN A 538 -28.75 30.25 23.34
C ASN A 538 -29.36 31.28 24.31
N GLY A 539 -28.51 32.09 24.95
CA GLY A 539 -28.93 33.05 25.99
C GLY A 539 -29.89 34.14 25.49
N LEU A 540 -29.69 34.65 24.27
CA LEU A 540 -30.60 35.65 23.68
C LEU A 540 -31.98 35.04 23.37
N ALA A 541 -32.02 33.80 22.90
CA ALA A 541 -33.26 33.08 22.69
C ALA A 541 -34.00 32.78 24.00
N GLN A 542 -33.28 32.46 25.08
CA GLN A 542 -33.86 32.29 26.41
C GLN A 542 -34.51 33.59 26.89
N MET A 543 -33.81 34.72 26.74
CA MET A 543 -34.36 36.03 27.09
C MET A 543 -35.62 36.34 26.26
N MET A 544 -35.56 36.13 24.94
CA MET A 544 -36.67 36.43 24.04
C MET A 544 -37.88 35.52 24.29
N LEU A 545 -37.65 34.23 24.54
CA LEU A 545 -38.72 33.30 24.92
C LEU A 545 -39.39 33.70 26.22
N GLY A 546 -38.59 34.09 27.22
CA GLY A 546 -39.07 34.62 28.49
C GLY A 546 -40.01 35.81 28.28
N ARG A 547 -39.57 36.80 27.51
CA ARG A 547 -40.39 37.97 27.13
C ARG A 547 -41.68 37.57 26.40
N TYR A 548 -41.61 36.63 25.46
CA TYR A 548 -42.78 36.16 24.70
C TYR A 548 -43.84 35.51 25.60
N LEU A 549 -43.41 34.70 26.58
CA LEU A 549 -44.29 34.00 27.51
C LEU A 549 -44.88 34.95 28.56
N VAL A 550 -44.07 35.85 29.12
CA VAL A 550 -44.55 36.84 30.11
C VAL A 550 -45.59 37.79 29.50
N ARG A 551 -45.29 38.35 28.33
CA ARG A 551 -46.13 39.38 27.70
C ARG A 551 -47.22 38.80 26.78
N GLY A 552 -47.28 37.48 26.64
CA GLY A 552 -48.27 36.80 25.79
C GLY A 552 -48.16 37.17 24.31
N LEU A 553 -46.96 37.44 23.79
CA LEU A 553 -46.77 37.96 22.44
C LEU A 553 -47.28 36.99 21.36
N ALA A 554 -47.26 35.68 21.62
CA ALA A 554 -47.83 34.66 20.74
C ALA A 554 -49.30 34.32 21.04
N GLY A 555 -50.00 35.10 21.86
CA GLY A 555 -51.41 34.92 22.21
C GLY A 555 -51.68 34.09 23.47
N VAL A 556 -50.64 33.51 24.10
CA VAL A 556 -50.74 32.77 25.37
C VAL A 556 -49.70 33.30 26.34
N THR A 557 -50.14 33.68 27.54
CA THR A 557 -49.28 34.12 28.64
C THR A 557 -48.91 32.94 29.54
N ASP A 558 -47.63 32.79 29.84
CA ASP A 558 -47.12 31.89 30.88
C ASP A 558 -45.96 32.59 31.64
N PRO A 559 -46.29 33.43 32.64
CA PRO A 559 -45.30 34.13 33.44
C PRO A 559 -44.34 33.21 34.20
N VAL A 560 -44.80 32.00 34.56
CA VAL A 560 -44.02 31.03 35.35
C VAL A 560 -42.92 30.41 34.49
N GLU A 561 -43.27 29.87 33.32
CA GLU A 561 -42.28 29.38 32.35
C GLU A 561 -41.39 30.55 31.89
N GLY A 562 -41.99 31.72 31.66
CA GLY A 562 -41.28 32.94 31.26
C GLY A 562 -40.15 33.31 32.22
N ARG A 563 -40.42 33.35 33.53
CA ARG A 563 -39.42 33.61 34.58
C ARG A 563 -38.27 32.61 34.52
N VAL A 564 -38.55 31.31 34.36
CA VAL A 564 -37.52 30.27 34.30
C VAL A 564 -36.53 30.53 33.16
N TRP A 565 -37.02 30.93 31.99
CA TRP A 565 -36.15 31.23 30.86
C TRP A 565 -35.37 32.55 31.04
N LEU A 566 -35.97 33.57 31.63
CA LEU A 566 -35.27 34.82 31.95
C LEU A 566 -34.15 34.61 32.98
N GLU A 567 -34.38 33.81 34.02
CA GLU A 567 -33.33 33.47 35.01
C GLU A 567 -32.16 32.71 34.38
N ARG A 568 -32.44 31.81 33.43
CA ARG A 568 -31.39 31.13 32.65
C ARG A 568 -30.59 32.10 31.79
N ALA A 569 -31.25 33.06 31.16
CA ALA A 569 -30.57 34.11 30.39
C ALA A 569 -29.73 35.04 31.30
N LYS A 570 -30.25 35.38 32.49
CA LYS A 570 -29.53 36.16 33.51
C LYS A 570 -28.29 35.43 34.00
N ALA A 571 -28.37 34.12 34.24
CA ALA A 571 -27.22 33.29 34.61
C ALA A 571 -26.13 33.25 33.52
N GLN A 572 -26.48 33.57 32.26
CA GLN A 572 -25.54 33.76 31.15
C GLN A 572 -25.09 35.23 30.97
N ASN A 573 -25.37 36.11 31.94
CA ASN A 573 -25.04 37.54 31.92
C ASN A 573 -25.73 38.36 30.82
N ILE A 574 -26.91 37.93 30.34
CA ILE A 574 -27.72 38.73 29.42
C ILE A 574 -28.44 39.83 30.21
N ARG A 575 -27.92 41.06 30.16
CA ARG A 575 -28.38 42.21 30.97
C ARG A 575 -29.87 42.52 30.80
N ASP A 576 -30.39 42.41 29.59
CA ASP A 576 -31.79 42.71 29.30
C ASP A 576 -32.75 41.74 30.00
N ALA A 577 -32.29 40.52 30.37
CA ALA A 577 -33.11 39.56 31.10
C ALA A 577 -33.41 40.03 32.54
N GLU A 578 -32.48 40.76 33.18
CA GLU A 578 -32.69 41.29 34.53
C GLU A 578 -33.75 42.39 34.54
N ALA A 579 -33.77 43.25 33.52
CA ALA A 579 -34.81 44.26 33.37
C ALA A 579 -36.21 43.63 33.15
N GLU A 580 -36.30 42.56 32.36
CA GLU A 580 -37.57 41.83 32.18
C GLU A 580 -38.04 41.12 33.45
N LEU A 581 -37.13 40.63 34.30
CA LEU A 581 -37.46 40.03 35.59
C LEU A 581 -38.00 41.07 36.58
N VAL A 582 -37.36 42.24 36.67
CA VAL A 582 -37.85 43.34 37.53
C VAL A 582 -39.25 43.78 37.10
N LEU A 583 -39.49 43.96 35.80
CA LEU A 583 -40.82 44.30 35.28
C LEU A 583 -41.86 43.21 35.56
N LEU A 584 -41.45 41.95 35.61
CA LEU A 584 -42.33 40.83 35.94
C LEU A 584 -42.69 40.82 37.43
N ASP A 585 -41.73 41.16 38.30
CA ASP A 585 -41.93 41.27 39.75
C ASP A 585 -42.87 42.44 40.10
N GLU A 586 -42.70 43.60 39.45
CA GLU A 586 -43.53 44.79 39.63
C GLU A 586 -44.98 44.62 39.11
N ALA A 587 -45.21 43.66 38.21
CA ALA A 587 -46.52 43.41 37.61
C ALA A 587 -47.39 42.42 38.41
N GLN A 588 -46.87 41.78 39.46
CA GLN A 588 -47.69 41.01 40.40
C GLN A 588 -48.32 41.97 41.41
N PRO A 589 -49.66 42.00 41.56
CA PRO A 589 -50.27 42.76 42.65
C PRO A 589 -49.78 42.16 43.98
N ASP A 590 -49.49 43.01 44.95
CA ASP A 590 -49.18 42.59 46.32
C ASP A 590 -50.30 41.63 46.79
N ASP A 591 -49.97 40.35 46.96
CA ASP A 591 -50.81 39.36 47.65
C ASP A 591 -50.73 39.61 49.17
N ASP A 592 -51.05 40.83 49.60
CA ASP A 592 -51.27 41.23 50.99
C ASP A 592 -52.61 41.97 51.07
N ASP A 593 -53.71 41.20 51.15
CA ASP A 593 -54.94 41.55 51.90
C ASP A 593 -55.78 40.29 52.24
#